data_AF-A0A2D7WFE4-F1
#
_entry.id   AF-A0A2D7WFE4-F1
#
_cell.length_a   1.000
_cell.length_b   1.000
_cell.length_c   1.000
_cell.angle_alpha   90.00
_cell.angle_beta   90.00
_cell.angle_gamma   90.00
#
_symmetry.space_group_name_H-M   'P 1'
#
loop_
_entity.id
_entity.type
_entity.pdbx_description
1 polymer ?
#
loop_
_entity_poly.entity_id
_entity_poly.type
_entity_poly.pdbx_seq_one_letter_code
_entity_poly.pdbx_strand_id
1 'polypeptide(L)'
;TAGPGSFTGLRVAIATVQGLAFAAELPVVPISTLAAMAQFYAEREGVAEGTMILPALDARMDEVYFGRYQYRDGVVAPLNADQLLPPEQVDNTAAGAAGIGDGWTYAERFGDAPPATVDQTILPSAAAALQLAKPDVLAGKVLPAEQAQPVYLRESVAWKKQ
;
A
#
# COMPACT_ATOMS: atom_id res chain seq x y z
N THR A 1 -4.49 8.13 -0.29
CA THR A 1 -4.11 6.97 0.54
C THR A 1 -3.52 7.47 1.84
N ALA A 2 -3.47 6.63 2.87
CA ALA A 2 -2.91 6.98 4.19
C ALA A 2 -1.43 6.60 4.33
N GLY A 3 -0.86 5.89 3.37
CA GLY A 3 0.50 5.37 3.44
C GLY A 3 0.54 3.86 3.21
N PRO A 4 1.74 3.25 3.18
CA PRO A 4 3.05 3.89 3.31
C PRO A 4 3.44 4.74 2.07
N GLY A 5 4.53 5.49 2.15
CA GLY A 5 5.00 6.38 1.08
C GLY A 5 5.86 7.55 1.57
N SER A 6 6.05 8.56 0.70
CA SER A 6 6.83 9.76 1.04
C SER A 6 6.23 10.51 2.23
N PHE A 7 7.06 10.76 3.25
CA PHE A 7 6.66 11.45 4.47
C PHE A 7 6.01 12.82 4.21
N THR A 8 6.63 13.64 3.37
CA THR A 8 6.10 14.95 3.00
C THR A 8 4.80 14.82 2.21
N GLY A 9 4.78 13.93 1.21
CA GLY A 9 3.61 13.72 0.36
C GLY A 9 2.38 13.25 1.16
N LEU A 10 2.57 12.32 2.09
CA LEU A 10 1.49 11.82 2.95
C LEU A 10 0.94 12.91 3.87
N ARG A 11 1.81 13.72 4.48
CA ARG A 11 1.35 14.83 5.35
C ARG A 11 0.56 15.87 4.58
N VAL A 12 1.01 16.24 3.39
CA VAL A 12 0.28 17.17 2.51
C VAL A 12 -1.08 16.59 2.15
N ALA A 13 -1.11 15.34 1.66
CA ALA A 13 -2.34 14.67 1.28
C ALA A 13 -3.35 14.56 2.44
N ILE A 14 -2.90 14.13 3.62
CA ILE A 14 -3.75 14.02 4.80
C ILE A 14 -4.26 15.40 5.22
N ALA A 15 -3.40 16.42 5.35
CA ALA A 15 -3.83 17.77 5.73
C ALA A 15 -4.86 18.35 4.75
N THR A 16 -4.65 18.15 3.44
CA THR A 16 -5.61 18.55 2.41
C THR A 16 -6.95 17.82 2.57
N VAL A 17 -6.93 16.49 2.76
CA VAL A 17 -8.15 15.70 2.97
C VAL A 17 -8.87 16.13 4.25
N GLN A 18 -8.16 16.36 5.35
CA GLN A 18 -8.75 16.85 6.60
C GLN A 18 -9.45 18.18 6.39
N GLY A 19 -8.80 19.16 5.77
CA GLY A 19 -9.39 20.48 5.53
C GLY A 19 -10.63 20.42 4.65
N LEU A 20 -10.59 19.64 3.57
CA LEU A 20 -11.74 19.48 2.66
C LEU A 20 -12.90 18.74 3.33
N ALA A 21 -12.61 17.61 3.97
CA ALA A 21 -13.63 16.77 4.60
C ALA A 21 -14.26 17.45 5.82
N PHE A 22 -13.47 18.15 6.63
CA PHE A 22 -13.96 18.94 7.76
C PHE A 22 -14.92 20.05 7.31
N ALA A 23 -14.54 20.83 6.29
CA ALA A 23 -15.39 21.89 5.76
C ALA A 23 -16.68 21.38 5.11
N ALA A 24 -16.66 20.17 4.56
CA ALA A 24 -17.80 19.53 3.92
C ALA A 24 -18.64 18.66 4.89
N GLU A 25 -18.26 18.56 6.16
CA GLU A 25 -18.86 17.64 7.14
C GLU A 25 -18.90 16.18 6.66
N LEU A 26 -17.89 15.77 5.89
CA LEU A 26 -17.78 14.43 5.32
C LEU A 26 -16.81 13.56 6.14
N PRO A 27 -17.13 12.27 6.30
CA PRO A 27 -16.18 11.34 6.89
C PRO A 27 -15.12 10.94 5.85
N VAL A 28 -14.06 10.28 6.31
CA VAL A 28 -12.93 9.84 5.49
C VAL A 28 -12.64 8.36 5.70
N VAL A 29 -12.03 7.72 4.69
CA VAL A 29 -11.58 6.33 4.78
C VAL A 29 -10.08 6.25 4.46
N PRO A 30 -9.24 5.76 5.40
CA PRO A 30 -7.83 5.57 5.14
C PRO A 30 -7.62 4.32 4.29
N ILE A 31 -6.92 4.47 3.15
CA ILE A 31 -6.60 3.36 2.25
C ILE A 31 -5.09 3.18 2.18
N SER A 32 -4.60 1.94 2.30
CA SER A 32 -3.19 1.62 2.09
C SER A 32 -2.75 1.96 0.66
N THR A 33 -1.57 2.56 0.54
CA THR A 33 -0.94 2.81 -0.76
C THR A 33 -0.63 1.50 -1.48
N LEU A 34 -0.14 0.49 -0.76
CA LEU A 34 0.20 -0.82 -1.33
C LEU A 34 -1.06 -1.55 -1.79
N ALA A 35 -2.15 -1.49 -1.01
CA ALA A 35 -3.45 -2.00 -1.42
C ALA A 35 -3.95 -1.31 -2.70
N ALA A 36 -3.87 0.02 -2.77
CA ALA A 36 -4.31 0.78 -3.95
C ALA A 36 -3.50 0.44 -5.21
N MET A 37 -2.19 0.16 -5.08
CA MET A 37 -1.35 -0.34 -6.17
C MET A 37 -1.78 -1.74 -6.62
N ALA A 38 -1.97 -2.65 -5.66
CA ALA A 38 -2.39 -4.02 -5.95
C ALA A 38 -3.76 -4.09 -6.62
N GLN A 39 -4.73 -3.30 -6.14
CA GLN A 39 -6.03 -3.17 -6.78
C GLN A 39 -5.93 -2.62 -8.20
N PHE A 40 -5.14 -1.56 -8.40
CA PHE A 40 -4.95 -0.98 -9.73
C PHE A 40 -4.34 -1.98 -10.72
N TYR A 41 -3.33 -2.74 -10.29
CA TYR A 41 -2.75 -3.80 -11.10
C TYR A 41 -3.78 -4.90 -11.43
N ALA A 42 -4.54 -5.36 -10.43
CA ALA A 42 -5.56 -6.39 -10.62
C ALA A 42 -6.61 -5.99 -11.66
N GLU A 43 -7.09 -4.73 -11.61
CA GLU A 43 -8.06 -4.18 -12.55
C GLU A 43 -7.47 -3.99 -13.95
N ARG A 44 -6.23 -3.49 -14.03
CA ARG A 44 -5.55 -3.21 -15.31
C ARG A 44 -5.26 -4.49 -16.10
N GLU A 45 -4.78 -5.52 -15.41
CA GLU A 45 -4.39 -6.80 -16.03
C GLU A 45 -5.52 -7.82 -16.08
N GLY A 46 -6.64 -7.58 -15.40
CA GLY A 46 -7.75 -8.54 -15.33
C GLY A 46 -7.34 -9.87 -14.70
N VAL A 47 -6.64 -9.80 -13.56
CA VAL A 47 -6.08 -10.99 -12.88
C VAL A 47 -7.18 -11.95 -12.41
N ALA A 48 -6.86 -13.25 -12.34
CA ALA A 48 -7.80 -14.27 -11.91
C ALA A 48 -8.06 -14.22 -10.39
N GLU A 49 -9.20 -14.73 -9.97
CA GLU A 49 -9.55 -14.95 -8.56
C GLU A 49 -8.45 -15.76 -7.85
N GLY A 50 -8.06 -15.32 -6.66
CA GLY A 50 -7.00 -15.95 -5.87
C GLY A 50 -5.57 -15.57 -6.28
N THR A 51 -5.38 -14.71 -7.30
CA THR A 51 -4.06 -14.23 -7.70
C THR A 51 -3.39 -13.47 -6.55
N MET A 52 -2.12 -13.82 -6.30
CA MET A 52 -1.26 -13.16 -5.32
C MET A 52 -0.56 -11.96 -5.95
N ILE A 53 -0.59 -10.81 -5.26
CA ILE A 53 0.04 -9.58 -5.71
C ILE A 53 0.92 -9.05 -4.57
N LEU A 54 2.17 -8.75 -4.89
CA LEU A 54 3.22 -8.39 -3.96
C LEU A 54 3.70 -6.95 -4.25
N PRO A 55 2.96 -5.93 -3.80
CA PRO A 55 3.38 -4.54 -3.92
C PRO A 55 4.61 -4.25 -3.06
N ALA A 56 5.59 -3.58 -3.67
CA ALA A 56 6.81 -3.11 -3.04
C ALA A 56 7.10 -1.65 -3.45
N LEU A 57 7.38 -0.78 -2.49
CA LEU A 57 7.85 0.59 -2.72
C LEU A 57 9.23 0.81 -2.09
N ASP A 58 10.13 1.51 -2.78
CA ASP A 58 11.41 1.94 -2.21
C ASP A 58 11.16 2.89 -1.02
N ALA A 59 11.49 2.44 0.20
CA ALA A 59 11.31 3.21 1.43
C ALA A 59 12.51 4.12 1.73
N ARG A 60 13.51 4.15 0.82
CA ARG A 60 14.85 4.72 1.01
C ARG A 60 15.60 4.02 2.13
N MET A 61 16.86 4.43 2.34
CA MET A 61 17.72 3.90 3.41
C MET A 61 17.85 2.37 3.38
N ASP A 62 17.86 1.80 2.16
CA ASP A 62 18.02 0.37 1.96
C ASP A 62 16.89 -0.48 2.57
N GLU A 63 15.67 0.06 2.56
CA GLU A 63 14.47 -0.61 3.03
C GLU A 63 13.34 -0.51 2.00
N VAL A 64 12.37 -1.40 2.15
CA VAL A 64 11.22 -1.55 1.25
C VAL A 64 9.94 -1.56 2.05
N TYR A 65 8.96 -0.78 1.62
CA TYR A 65 7.59 -0.98 2.06
C TYR A 65 7.00 -2.13 1.27
N PHE A 66 6.62 -3.20 1.95
CA PHE A 66 6.19 -4.44 1.31
C PHE A 66 4.85 -4.90 1.86
N GLY A 67 4.03 -5.47 0.98
CA GLY A 67 2.74 -6.05 1.35
C GLY A 67 2.44 -7.30 0.54
N ARG A 68 1.56 -8.15 1.07
CA ARG A 68 1.07 -9.35 0.40
C ARG A 68 -0.44 -9.28 0.31
N TYR A 69 -0.93 -9.27 -0.92
CA TYR A 69 -2.35 -9.13 -1.20
C TYR A 69 -2.83 -10.30 -2.05
N GLN A 70 -4.09 -10.67 -1.87
CA GLN A 70 -4.75 -11.63 -2.73
C GLN A 70 -6.00 -11.00 -3.32
N TYR A 71 -6.16 -11.12 -4.64
CA TYR A 71 -7.36 -10.66 -5.31
C TYR A 71 -8.51 -11.64 -5.06
N ARG A 72 -9.59 -11.15 -4.45
CA ARG A 72 -10.80 -11.92 -4.17
C ARG A 72 -12.07 -11.09 -4.29
N ASP A 73 -13.11 -11.65 -4.87
CA ASP A 73 -14.44 -11.02 -4.95
C ASP A 73 -14.41 -9.59 -5.56
N GLY A 74 -13.52 -9.36 -6.52
CA GLY A 74 -13.37 -8.06 -7.19
C GLY A 74 -12.47 -7.04 -6.48
N VAL A 75 -11.93 -7.37 -5.31
CA VAL A 75 -11.03 -6.48 -4.55
C VAL A 75 -9.80 -7.22 -4.02
N VAL A 76 -8.70 -6.50 -3.80
CA VAL A 76 -7.54 -7.08 -3.11
C VAL A 76 -7.75 -7.05 -1.59
N ALA A 77 -7.41 -8.16 -0.94
CA ALA A 77 -7.41 -8.29 0.51
C ALA A 77 -5.96 -8.51 1.02
N PRO A 78 -5.55 -7.83 2.10
CA PRO A 78 -4.23 -8.06 2.70
C PRO A 78 -4.19 -9.44 3.37
N LEU A 79 -3.09 -10.18 3.21
CA LEU A 79 -2.83 -11.40 3.97
C LEU A 79 -2.19 -11.11 5.33
N ASN A 80 -1.44 -10.02 5.40
CA ASN A 80 -0.77 -9.51 6.59
C ASN A 80 -0.76 -7.97 6.55
N ALA A 81 -0.40 -7.34 7.67
CA ALA A 81 -0.18 -5.90 7.69
C ALA A 81 0.99 -5.52 6.77
N ASP A 82 0.92 -4.34 6.15
CA ASP A 82 2.04 -3.76 5.41
C ASP A 82 3.27 -3.62 6.31
N GLN A 83 4.45 -3.85 5.75
CA GLN A 83 5.71 -3.94 6.49
C GLN A 83 6.74 -2.95 5.93
N LEU A 84 7.69 -2.55 6.78
CA LEU A 84 8.94 -1.91 6.40
C LEU A 84 10.07 -2.86 6.75
N LEU A 85 10.83 -3.31 5.74
CA LEU A 85 11.84 -4.34 5.90
C LEU A 85 13.09 -4.00 5.07
N PRO A 86 14.29 -4.40 5.51
CA PRO A 86 15.43 -4.56 4.61
C PRO A 86 15.07 -5.56 3.49
N PRO A 87 15.56 -5.37 2.25
CA PRO A 87 15.33 -6.29 1.13
C PRO A 87 15.54 -7.78 1.48
N GLU A 88 16.57 -8.09 2.26
CA GLU A 88 16.95 -9.46 2.64
C GLU A 88 15.91 -10.16 3.52
N GLN A 89 14.99 -9.40 4.14
CA GLN A 89 13.93 -9.93 5.01
C GLN A 89 12.58 -10.02 4.32
N VAL A 90 12.49 -9.61 3.04
CA VAL A 90 11.25 -9.69 2.27
C VAL A 90 10.93 -11.15 1.94
N ASP A 91 9.85 -11.67 2.53
CA ASP A 91 9.24 -12.93 2.13
C ASP A 91 8.36 -12.73 0.89
N ASN A 92 8.97 -12.95 -0.28
CA ASN A 92 8.30 -12.93 -1.58
C ASN A 92 7.70 -14.29 -1.98
N THR A 93 7.67 -15.27 -1.09
CA THR A 93 7.23 -16.63 -1.41
C THR A 93 5.74 -16.67 -1.78
N ALA A 94 5.46 -16.73 -3.08
CA ALA A 94 4.12 -16.95 -3.61
C ALA A 94 4.19 -17.44 -5.06
N ALA A 95 3.90 -18.72 -5.27
CA ALA A 95 3.90 -19.31 -6.61
C ALA A 95 2.89 -18.61 -7.53
N GLY A 96 3.34 -18.16 -8.70
CA GLY A 96 2.49 -17.48 -9.68
C GLY A 96 2.09 -16.05 -9.30
N ALA A 97 2.69 -15.45 -8.26
CA ALA A 97 2.39 -14.09 -7.88
C ALA A 97 2.91 -13.05 -8.87
N ALA A 98 2.35 -11.84 -8.82
CA ALA A 98 2.86 -10.66 -9.50
C ALA A 98 3.56 -9.71 -8.51
N GLY A 99 4.81 -9.34 -8.78
CA GLY A 99 5.52 -8.26 -8.09
C GLY A 99 5.24 -6.91 -8.74
N ILE A 100 4.88 -5.90 -7.96
CA ILE A 100 4.58 -4.56 -8.50
C ILE A 100 5.22 -3.43 -7.71
N GLY A 101 5.57 -2.34 -8.39
CA GLY A 101 6.11 -1.12 -7.80
C GLY A 101 7.64 -1.05 -7.77
N ASP A 102 8.16 0.16 -7.53
CA ASP A 102 9.59 0.48 -7.65
C ASP A 102 10.48 -0.21 -6.62
N GLY A 103 9.93 -0.72 -5.51
CA GLY A 103 10.67 -1.50 -4.52
C GLY A 103 11.24 -2.80 -5.07
N TRP A 104 10.69 -3.31 -6.18
CA TRP A 104 11.25 -4.47 -6.89
C TRP A 104 12.57 -4.18 -7.61
N THR A 105 13.08 -2.94 -7.58
CA THR A 105 14.48 -2.66 -7.94
C THR A 105 15.47 -3.46 -7.09
N TYR A 106 15.08 -3.85 -5.87
CA TYR A 106 15.88 -4.69 -4.97
C TYR A 106 15.61 -6.20 -5.13
N ALA A 107 14.97 -6.64 -6.21
CA ALA A 107 14.53 -8.04 -6.39
C ALA A 107 15.65 -9.08 -6.18
N GLU A 108 16.88 -8.78 -6.59
CA GLU A 108 18.04 -9.69 -6.42
C GLU A 108 18.42 -9.94 -4.96
N ARG A 109 17.92 -9.12 -4.03
CA ARG A 109 18.17 -9.21 -2.59
C ARG A 109 16.97 -9.74 -1.81
N PHE A 110 15.83 -9.95 -2.46
CA PHE A 110 14.68 -10.57 -1.83
C PHE A 110 14.91 -12.09 -1.68
N GLY A 111 14.02 -12.78 -0.97
CA GLY A 111 14.08 -14.24 -0.83
C GLY A 111 14.10 -14.99 -2.17
N ASP A 112 14.49 -16.27 -2.10
CA ASP A 112 14.75 -17.16 -3.25
C ASP A 112 13.47 -17.62 -4.03
N ALA A 113 12.37 -16.87 -3.94
CA ALA A 113 11.10 -17.21 -4.57
C ALA A 113 10.54 -16.03 -5.39
N PRO A 114 11.12 -15.72 -6.56
CA PRO A 114 10.69 -14.58 -7.36
C PRO A 114 9.25 -14.76 -7.87
N PRO A 115 8.48 -13.66 -8.01
CA PRO A 115 7.15 -13.70 -8.62
C PRO A 115 7.25 -14.09 -10.10
N ALA A 116 6.13 -14.56 -10.67
CA ALA A 116 6.05 -14.94 -12.09
C ALA A 116 6.22 -13.72 -13.01
N THR A 117 5.80 -12.54 -12.56
CA THR A 117 5.94 -11.28 -13.29
C THR A 117 6.38 -10.17 -12.34
N VAL A 118 7.09 -9.17 -12.87
CA VAL A 118 7.44 -7.95 -12.15
C VAL A 118 7.10 -6.74 -13.02
N ASP A 119 6.33 -5.80 -12.49
CA ASP A 119 6.09 -4.48 -13.09
C ASP A 119 6.43 -3.36 -12.09
N GLN A 120 7.61 -2.76 -12.26
CA GLN A 120 8.09 -1.68 -11.40
C GLN A 120 7.40 -0.33 -11.65
N THR A 121 6.59 -0.21 -12.70
CA THR A 121 5.97 1.06 -13.11
C THR A 121 4.62 1.32 -12.45
N ILE A 122 4.10 0.35 -11.69
CA ILE A 122 2.83 0.49 -11.00
C ILE A 122 2.93 1.52 -9.88
N LEU A 123 2.04 2.51 -9.96
CA LEU A 123 1.85 3.56 -8.95
C LEU A 123 0.43 3.47 -8.37
N PRO A 124 0.18 4.01 -7.16
CA PRO A 124 -1.16 4.01 -6.57
C PRO A 124 -2.15 4.81 -7.42
N SER A 125 -3.36 4.28 -7.59
CA SER A 125 -4.45 4.93 -8.34
C SER A 125 -5.55 5.41 -7.41
N ALA A 126 -6.05 6.63 -7.63
CA ALA A 126 -7.20 7.17 -6.90
C ALA A 126 -8.49 6.39 -7.19
N ALA A 127 -8.68 5.92 -8.43
CA ALA A 127 -9.84 5.11 -8.81
C ALA A 127 -9.83 3.75 -8.07
N ALA A 128 -8.66 3.11 -8.01
CA ALA A 128 -8.50 1.85 -7.27
C ALA A 128 -8.69 2.06 -5.75
N ALA A 129 -8.18 3.16 -5.19
CA ALA A 129 -8.42 3.51 -3.79
C ALA A 129 -9.91 3.73 -3.49
N LEU A 130 -10.66 4.32 -4.41
CA LEU A 130 -12.11 4.48 -4.28
C LEU A 130 -12.83 3.13 -4.26
N GLN A 131 -12.44 2.19 -5.12
CA GLN A 131 -13.01 0.83 -5.12
C GLN A 131 -12.78 0.14 -3.79
N LEU A 132 -11.57 0.24 -3.24
CA LEU A 132 -11.23 -0.31 -1.92
C LEU A 132 -11.97 0.37 -0.77
N ALA A 133 -12.25 1.68 -0.87
CA ALA A 133 -12.97 2.40 0.17
C ALA A 133 -14.48 2.09 0.20
N LYS A 134 -15.06 1.71 -0.95
CA LYS A 134 -16.51 1.55 -1.10
C LYS A 134 -17.14 0.59 -0.07
N PRO A 135 -16.59 -0.62 0.19
CA PRO A 135 -17.15 -1.51 1.22
C PRO A 135 -17.16 -0.88 2.60
N ASP A 136 -16.11 -0.17 2.99
CA ASP A 136 -15.98 0.46 4.30
C ASP A 136 -16.94 1.66 4.44
N VAL A 137 -17.09 2.47 3.39
CA VAL A 137 -18.11 3.54 3.36
C VAL A 137 -19.51 2.97 3.53
N LEU A 138 -19.86 1.91 2.78
CA LEU A 138 -21.18 1.28 2.85
C LEU A 138 -21.44 0.60 4.20
N ALA A 139 -20.39 0.11 4.86
CA ALA A 139 -20.46 -0.49 6.19
C ALA A 139 -20.39 0.55 7.33
N GLY A 140 -20.26 1.84 7.03
CA GLY A 140 -20.06 2.90 8.02
C GLY A 140 -18.72 2.83 8.76
N LYS A 141 -17.75 2.07 8.24
CA LYS A 141 -16.37 1.98 8.76
C LYS A 141 -15.56 3.18 8.26
N VAL A 142 -15.94 4.35 8.74
CA VAL A 142 -15.35 5.62 8.34
C VAL A 142 -14.83 6.36 9.56
N LEU A 143 -13.94 7.32 9.35
CA LEU A 143 -13.37 8.15 10.40
C LEU A 143 -13.86 9.59 10.27
N PRO A 144 -14.02 10.33 11.38
CA PRO A 144 -14.08 11.79 11.34
C PRO A 144 -12.84 12.37 10.67
N ALA A 145 -13.00 13.51 9.98
CA ALA A 145 -11.92 14.13 9.21
C ALA A 145 -10.67 14.39 10.08
N GLU A 146 -10.84 14.91 11.29
CA GLU A 146 -9.78 15.20 12.25
C GLU A 146 -8.99 13.96 12.74
N GLN A 147 -9.55 12.76 12.56
CA GLN A 147 -8.89 11.50 12.92
C GLN A 147 -8.10 10.89 11.76
N ALA A 148 -8.14 11.49 10.56
CA ALA A 148 -7.27 11.06 9.46
C ALA A 148 -5.80 11.19 9.85
N GLN A 149 -5.06 10.08 9.85
CA GLN A 149 -3.64 10.08 10.17
C GLN A 149 -2.86 9.28 9.13
N PRO A 150 -1.62 9.71 8.82
CA PRO A 150 -0.72 8.91 8.00
C PRO A 150 -0.29 7.64 8.73
N VAL A 151 -0.18 6.54 7.99
CA VAL A 151 0.39 5.28 8.45
C VAL A 151 1.91 5.38 8.36
N TYR A 152 2.57 5.43 9.52
CA TYR A 152 4.03 5.39 9.64
C TYR A 152 4.48 3.97 10.00
N LEU A 153 5.06 3.24 9.04
CA LEU A 153 5.66 1.93 9.29
C LEU A 153 7.10 2.01 9.80
N ARG A 154 7.76 3.16 9.57
CA ARG A 154 9.06 3.47 10.16
C ARG A 154 8.82 3.98 11.58
N GLU A 155 9.29 3.25 12.59
CA GLU A 155 9.37 3.79 13.94
C GLU A 155 10.18 5.11 13.89
N SER A 156 9.73 6.12 14.64
CA SER A 156 10.41 7.41 14.65
C SER A 156 11.88 7.18 14.96
N VAL A 157 12.77 7.76 14.13
CA VAL A 157 14.22 7.73 14.35
C VAL A 157 14.49 8.48 15.65
N ALA A 158 14.36 7.78 16.78
CA ALA A 158 14.75 8.26 18.07
C ALA A 158 16.27 8.35 18.02
N TRP A 159 16.76 9.56 17.77
CA TRP A 159 18.17 9.89 17.77
C TRP A 159 18.81 9.37 19.07
N LYS A 160 19.54 8.26 19.01
CA LYS A 160 20.42 7.88 20.11
C LYS A 160 21.64 8.79 20.03
N LYS A 161 21.74 9.73 20.97
CA LYS A 161 23.00 10.45 21.22
C LYS A 161 24.07 9.40 21.52
N GLN A 162 25.10 9.33 20.67
CA GLN A 162 26.40 8.81 21.08
C GLN A 162 27.04 9.76 22.08
#